data_AF-A0A3N5MF75-F1
#
_entry.id   AF-A0A3N5MF75-F1
#
_cell.length_a   1.000
_cell.length_b   1.000
_cell.length_c   1.000
_cell.angle_alpha   90.00
_cell.angle_beta   90.00
_cell.angle_gamma   90.00
#
_symmetry.space_group_name_H-M   'P 1'
#
loop_
_entity.id
_entity.type
_entity.pdbx_description
1 polymer ?
#
loop_
_entity_poly.entity_id
_entity_poly.type
_entity_poly.pdbx_seq_one_letter_code
_entity_poly.pdbx_strand_id
1 'polypeptide(L)'
;MITVIRTAFTAEEGMDIAVSRALLLEASEGTSGETFRLHVPGRMVAFGKQDTLAPGYPEAVAAARALGYAPVERLAGGRAAVFHELTLSFTWTIPDR
;
A
#
# COMPACT_ATOMS: atom_id res chain seq x y z
N MET A 1 16.71 16.84 4.30
CA MET A 1 16.32 16.98 2.88
C MET A 1 15.38 15.82 2.58
N ILE A 2 14.21 16.08 2.00
CA ILE A 2 13.21 15.04 1.72
C ILE A 2 13.54 14.39 0.38
N THR A 3 13.60 13.06 0.34
CA THR A 3 13.67 12.29 -0.89
C THR A 3 12.27 12.09 -1.45
N VAL A 4 12.03 12.45 -2.71
CA VAL A 4 10.72 12.29 -3.36
C VAL A 4 10.73 11.10 -4.32
N ILE A 5 9.85 10.13 -4.08
CA ILE A 5 9.68 8.93 -4.91
C ILE A 5 8.36 9.00 -5.67
N ARG A 6 8.42 8.85 -7.00
CA ARG A 6 7.24 8.94 -7.88
C ARG A 6 6.89 7.63 -8.61
N THR A 7 7.70 6.60 -8.41
CA THR A 7 7.53 5.31 -9.08
C THR A 7 6.27 4.59 -8.58
N ALA A 8 5.48 4.10 -9.54
CA ALA A 8 4.30 3.27 -9.32
C ALA A 8 4.49 1.92 -10.02
N PHE A 9 3.98 0.85 -9.42
CA PHE A 9 4.08 -0.51 -9.94
C PHE A 9 2.67 -1.05 -10.26
N THR A 10 2.02 -0.45 -11.25
CA THR A 10 0.61 -0.69 -11.55
C THR A 10 0.30 -2.09 -12.11
N ALA A 11 1.30 -2.77 -12.68
CA ALA A 11 1.18 -4.11 -13.24
C ALA A 11 1.53 -5.23 -12.25
N GLU A 12 2.15 -4.90 -11.12
CA GLU A 12 2.70 -5.89 -10.17
C GLU A 12 1.87 -5.87 -8.87
N GLU A 13 1.04 -6.90 -8.69
CA GLU A 13 0.19 -7.04 -7.50
C GLU A 13 1.02 -6.94 -6.22
N GLY A 14 0.68 -5.94 -5.38
CA GLY A 14 1.31 -5.75 -4.07
C GLY A 14 2.70 -5.07 -4.09
N MET A 15 3.30 -4.80 -5.24
CA MET A 15 4.65 -4.19 -5.29
C MET A 15 4.67 -2.79 -4.66
N ASP A 16 3.63 -1.97 -4.90
CA ASP A 16 3.51 -0.66 -4.26
C ASP A 16 3.43 -0.76 -2.72
N ILE A 17 2.86 -1.85 -2.18
CA ILE A 17 2.83 -2.11 -0.73
C ILE A 17 4.22 -2.55 -0.24
N ALA A 18 4.90 -3.43 -0.99
CA ALA A 18 6.24 -3.90 -0.65
C ALA A 18 7.25 -2.74 -0.57
N VAL A 19 7.20 -1.80 -1.52
CA VAL A 19 8.03 -0.59 -1.50
C VAL A 19 7.75 0.25 -0.25
N SER A 20 6.48 0.51 0.07
CA SER A 20 6.13 1.27 1.27
C SER A 20 6.61 0.56 2.55
N ARG A 21 6.58 -0.78 2.59
CA ARG A 21 7.14 -1.57 3.69
C ARG A 21 8.66 -1.46 3.78
N ALA A 22 9.36 -1.54 2.66
CA ALA A 22 10.80 -1.41 2.62
C ALA A 22 11.26 -0.05 3.14
N LEU A 23 10.62 1.04 2.67
CA LEU A 23 10.94 2.40 3.14
C LEU A 23 10.71 2.57 4.65
N LEU A 24 9.65 1.96 5.19
CA LEU A 24 9.41 1.99 6.63
C LEU A 24 10.50 1.26 7.42
N LEU A 25 10.96 0.12 6.93
CA LEU A 25 12.05 -0.65 7.54
C LEU A 25 13.36 0.13 7.48
N GLU A 26 13.73 0.67 6.31
CA GLU A 26 14.94 1.47 6.13
C GLU A 26 14.95 2.70 7.05
N ALA A 27 13.81 3.39 7.19
CA ALA A 27 13.69 4.51 8.11
C ALA A 27 13.84 4.07 9.58
N SER A 28 13.28 2.92 9.95
CA SER A 28 13.42 2.37 11.31
C SER A 28 14.84 1.93 11.65
N GLU A 29 15.60 1.49 10.65
CA GLU A 29 17.02 1.09 10.78
C GLU A 29 17.97 2.29 10.69
N GLY A 30 17.46 3.50 10.39
CA GLY A 30 18.28 4.70 10.17
C GLY A 30 19.12 4.65 8.88
N THR A 31 18.79 3.73 7.96
CA THR A 31 19.51 3.56 6.67
C THR A 31 18.94 4.44 5.57
N SER A 32 17.77 5.04 5.77
CA SER A 32 17.20 6.08 4.91
C SER A 32 16.81 7.32 5.69
N GLY A 33 16.86 8.47 5.00
CA GLY A 33 16.32 9.73 5.50
C GLY A 33 14.81 9.88 5.24
N GLU A 34 14.29 11.06 5.55
CA GLU A 34 12.90 11.43 5.29
C GLU A 34 12.49 11.24 3.82
N THR A 35 11.43 10.49 3.58
CA THR A 35 10.99 10.09 2.24
C THR A 35 9.50 10.39 2.03
N PHE A 36 9.17 11.02 0.89
CA PHE A 36 7.81 11.28 0.46
C PHE A 36 7.53 10.55 -0.85
N ARG A 37 6.57 9.63 -0.83
CA ARG A 37 6.14 8.87 -2.00
C ARG A 37 4.80 9.39 -2.51
N LEU A 38 4.70 9.61 -3.83
CA LEU A 38 3.49 10.11 -4.50
C LEU A 38 3.28 9.38 -5.83
N HIS A 39 2.20 8.62 -5.95
CA HIS A 39 1.95 7.79 -7.13
C HIS A 39 0.46 7.55 -7.38
N VAL A 40 0.14 7.15 -8.61
CA VAL A 40 -1.17 6.60 -9.00
C VAL A 40 -1.02 5.08 -9.03
N PRO A 41 -1.57 4.34 -8.05
CA PRO A 41 -1.48 2.88 -8.00
C PRO A 41 -2.37 2.21 -9.06
N GLY A 42 -2.15 0.92 -9.27
CA GLY A 42 -3.04 0.07 -10.07
C GLY A 42 -4.38 -0.20 -9.38
N ARG A 43 -5.26 -0.96 -10.05
CA ARG A 43 -6.54 -1.39 -9.48
C ARG A 43 -6.33 -2.39 -8.36
N MET A 44 -6.59 -1.99 -7.12
CA MET A 44 -6.42 -2.86 -5.95
C MET A 44 -7.43 -2.59 -4.84
N VAL A 45 -7.68 -3.61 -4.03
CA VAL A 45 -8.36 -3.48 -2.73
C VAL A 45 -7.33 -3.73 -1.64
N ALA A 46 -7.03 -2.71 -0.84
CA ALA A 46 -6.08 -2.79 0.25
C ALA A 46 -6.78 -3.09 1.57
N PHE A 47 -6.72 -4.34 1.99
CA PHE A 47 -7.32 -4.84 3.23
C PHE A 47 -6.43 -4.53 4.43
N GLY A 48 -7.02 -3.99 5.49
CA GLY A 48 -6.35 -3.84 6.77
C GLY A 48 -6.42 -5.12 7.59
N LYS A 49 -5.61 -5.21 8.65
CA LYS A 49 -5.57 -6.37 9.56
C LYS A 49 -6.95 -6.75 10.14
N GLN A 50 -7.84 -5.78 10.36
CA GLN A 50 -9.18 -6.08 10.87
C GLN A 50 -10.07 -6.74 9.81
N ASP A 51 -9.87 -6.41 8.53
CA ASP A 51 -10.65 -7.01 7.45
C ASP A 51 -10.24 -8.46 7.24
N THR A 52 -8.95 -8.80 7.37
CA THR A 52 -8.44 -10.16 7.19
C THR A 52 -8.93 -11.15 8.26
N LEU A 53 -9.38 -10.64 9.41
CA LEU A 53 -9.95 -11.43 10.50
C LEU A 53 -11.47 -11.62 10.37
N ALA A 54 -12.12 -10.93 9.44
CA ALA A 54 -13.56 -11.05 9.25
C ALA A 54 -13.90 -12.41 8.58
N PRO A 55 -14.96 -13.10 9.01
CA PRO A 55 -15.38 -14.36 8.39
C PRO A 55 -15.60 -14.26 6.87
N GLY A 56 -16.07 -13.09 6.40
CA GLY A 56 -16.34 -12.80 4.99
C GLY A 56 -15.11 -12.36 4.17
N TYR A 57 -13.90 -12.43 4.73
CA TYR A 57 -12.68 -12.00 4.05
C TYR A 57 -12.38 -12.80 2.77
N PRO A 58 -12.47 -14.14 2.76
CA PRO A 58 -12.24 -14.92 1.53
C PRO A 58 -13.19 -14.54 0.40
N GLU A 59 -14.46 -14.28 0.71
CA GLU A 59 -15.47 -13.85 -0.24
C GLU A 59 -15.17 -12.45 -0.79
N ALA A 60 -14.71 -11.54 0.06
CA ALA A 60 -14.29 -10.20 -0.36
C ALA A 60 -13.06 -10.25 -1.29
N VAL A 61 -12.09 -11.12 -0.99
CA VAL A 61 -10.91 -11.36 -1.85
C VAL A 61 -11.35 -11.92 -3.22
N ALA A 62 -12.24 -12.91 -3.23
CA ALA A 62 -12.76 -13.50 -4.47
C ALA A 62 -13.53 -12.45 -5.30
N ALA A 63 -14.36 -11.63 -4.66
CA ALA A 63 -15.11 -10.57 -5.31
C ALA A 63 -14.18 -9.50 -5.92
N ALA A 64 -13.13 -9.09 -5.20
CA ALA A 64 -12.14 -8.14 -5.71
C ALA A 64 -11.47 -8.67 -6.99
N ARG A 65 -11.00 -9.94 -6.96
CA ARG A 65 -10.38 -10.58 -8.13
C ARG A 65 -11.34 -10.68 -9.31
N ALA A 66 -12.60 -11.06 -9.07
CA ALA A 66 -13.63 -11.14 -10.11
C ALA A 66 -13.88 -9.79 -10.80
N LEU A 67 -13.65 -8.68 -10.10
CA LEU A 67 -13.79 -7.31 -10.62
C LEU A 67 -12.48 -6.72 -11.19
N GLY A 68 -11.42 -7.52 -11.27
CA GLY A 68 -10.11 -7.09 -11.77
C GLY A 68 -9.36 -6.17 -10.80
N TYR A 69 -9.62 -6.27 -9.50
CA TYR A 69 -8.85 -5.59 -8.46
C TYR A 69 -7.94 -6.58 -7.75
N ALA A 70 -6.66 -6.22 -7.64
CA ALA A 70 -5.68 -7.00 -6.91
C ALA A 70 -5.94 -6.88 -5.39
N PRO A 71 -6.23 -7.97 -4.66
CA PRO A 71 -6.41 -7.92 -3.22
C PRO A 71 -5.04 -7.92 -2.53
N VAL A 72 -4.74 -6.87 -1.79
CA VAL A 72 -3.46 -6.72 -1.09
C VAL A 72 -3.68 -6.45 0.39
N GLU A 73 -2.77 -6.92 1.24
CA GLU A 73 -2.76 -6.59 2.65
C GLU A 73 -1.86 -5.38 2.88
N ARG A 74 -2.41 -4.30 3.47
CA ARG A 74 -1.63 -3.09 3.76
C ARG A 74 -1.14 -3.08 5.20
N LEU A 75 0.01 -2.44 5.41
CA LEU A 75 0.63 -2.28 6.73
C LEU A 75 -0.21 -1.43 7.69
N ALA A 76 -0.80 -0.36 7.18
CA ALA A 76 -1.56 0.58 7.98
C ALA A 76 -2.89 -0.03 8.47
N GLY A 77 -3.39 0.45 9.62
CA GLY A 77 -4.69 0.04 10.18
C GLY A 77 -5.90 0.68 9.50
N GLY A 78 -7.10 0.29 9.92
CA GLY A 78 -8.39 0.74 9.36
C GLY A 78 -9.05 -0.29 8.45
N ARG A 79 -10.15 0.10 7.82
CA ARG A 79 -10.95 -0.73 6.89
C ARG A 79 -10.35 -0.79 5.49
N ALA A 80 -10.87 -1.69 4.67
CA ALA A 80 -10.48 -1.85 3.28
C ALA A 80 -10.61 -0.53 2.50
N ALA A 81 -9.61 -0.25 1.66
CA ALA A 81 -9.60 0.91 0.78
C ALA A 81 -9.43 0.47 -0.67
N VAL A 82 -10.21 1.07 -1.58
CA VAL A 82 -10.16 0.77 -3.01
C VAL A 82 -9.31 1.82 -3.71
N PHE A 83 -8.43 1.35 -4.59
CA PHE A 83 -7.59 2.18 -5.44
C PHE A 83 -7.83 1.83 -6.90
N HIS A 84 -7.77 2.85 -7.76
CA HIS A 84 -7.87 2.73 -9.20
C HIS A 84 -7.08 3.87 -9.87
N GLU A 85 -7.13 3.95 -11.20
CA GLU A 85 -6.30 4.84 -12.01
C GLU A 85 -6.57 6.35 -11.80
N LEU A 86 -7.65 6.70 -11.07
CA LEU A 86 -7.95 8.08 -10.69
C LEU A 86 -7.75 8.32 -9.18
N THR A 87 -7.19 7.35 -8.46
CA THR A 87 -6.80 7.50 -7.06
C THR A 87 -5.37 8.01 -6.99
N LEU A 88 -5.14 9.05 -6.20
CA LEU A 88 -3.79 9.52 -5.86
C LEU A 88 -3.41 8.98 -4.48
N SER A 89 -2.29 8.28 -4.41
CA SER A 89 -1.73 7.75 -3.15
C SER A 89 -0.47 8.50 -2.78
N PHE A 90 -0.35 8.89 -1.51
CA PHE A 90 0.88 9.41 -0.95
C PHE A 90 1.22 8.77 0.40
N THR A 91 2.50 8.68 0.69
CA THR A 91 3.02 8.18 1.97
C THR A 91 4.22 9.00 2.36
N TRP A 92 4.27 9.41 3.62
CA TRP A 92 5.40 10.16 4.17
C TRP A 92 6.03 9.33 5.28
N THR A 93 7.26 8.89 5.05
CA THR A 93 8.04 8.12 6.00
C THR A 93 9.09 9.02 6.61
N ILE A 94 9.06 9.13 7.94
CA ILE A 94 9.96 9.98 8.72
C ILE A 94 10.68 9.05 9.69
N PRO A 95 12.03 8.98 9.67
CA PRO A 95 12.79 8.27 10.69
C PRO A 95 12.46 8.81 12.08
N ASP A 96 12.27 7.92 13.04
CA ASP A 96 12.23 8.33 14.45
C ASP A 96 13.63 8.81 14.85
N ARG A 97 13.69 9.85 15.69
CA ARG A 97 14.93 10.51 16.12
C ARG A 97 15.88 9.57 16.85
#